data_AF-A0A2H0FL29-F1
#
_entry.id   AF-A0A2H0FL29-F1
#
_cell.length_a   1.000
_cell.length_b   1.000
_cell.length_c   1.000
_cell.angle_alpha   90.00
_cell.angle_beta   90.00
_cell.angle_gamma   90.00
#
_symmetry.space_group_name_H-M   'P 1'
#
loop_
_entity.id
_entity.type
_entity.pdbx_description
1 polymer ?
#
loop_
_entity_poly.entity_id
_entity_poly.type
_entity_poly.pdbx_seq_one_letter_code
_entity_poly.pdbx_strand_id
1 'polypeptide(L)'
;EFVDISFERDIIIIRGKREKPSEEKEDYFSQECYWGPFSREIILPVEVDPNLAEATMKEGILTIRLPKIEREKKRVIKVRA
;
A
#
# COMPACT_ATOMS: atom_id res chain seq x y z
N GLU A 1 -3.26 -6.11 15.07
CA GLU A 1 -2.50 -5.75 13.86
C GLU A 1 -3.07 -4.46 13.29
N PHE A 2 -2.36 -3.35 13.39
CA PHE A 2 -2.82 -2.06 12.88
C PHE A 2 -2.04 -1.74 11.61
N VAL A 3 -2.66 -1.98 10.46
CA VAL A 3 -2.19 -1.51 9.16
C VAL A 3 -3.19 -0.47 8.67
N ASP A 4 -2.71 0.72 8.39
CA ASP A 4 -3.45 1.83 7.80
C ASP A 4 -3.04 1.97 6.33
N ILE A 5 -4.04 2.13 5.46
CA ILE A 5 -3.85 2.32 4.03
C ILE A 5 -4.61 3.56 3.64
N SER A 6 -3.91 4.55 3.11
CA SER A 6 -4.48 5.81 2.66
C SER A 6 -4.03 6.17 1.25
N PHE A 7 -4.82 7.01 0.60
CA PHE A 7 -4.56 7.52 -0.74
C PHE A 7 -4.40 9.03 -0.69
N GLU A 8 -3.34 9.53 -1.30
CA GLU A 8 -3.15 10.95 -1.53
C GLU A 8 -2.83 11.16 -3.01
N ARG A 9 -3.82 11.64 -3.77
CA ARG A 9 -3.74 11.79 -5.23
C ARG A 9 -3.41 10.47 -5.95
N ASP A 10 -2.18 10.33 -6.44
CA ASP A 10 -1.62 9.17 -7.13
C ASP A 10 -0.68 8.36 -6.22
N ILE A 11 -0.60 8.67 -4.92
CA ILE A 11 0.26 7.99 -3.96
C ILE A 11 -0.59 7.12 -3.03
N ILE A 12 -0.17 5.87 -2.87
CA ILE A 12 -0.62 5.01 -1.77
C ILE A 12 0.38 5.10 -0.63
N ILE A 13 -0.15 5.32 0.56
CA ILE A 13 0.60 5.36 1.81
C ILE A 13 0.16 4.15 2.66
N ILE A 14 1.11 3.28 2.98
CA ILE A 14 0.90 2.10 3.82
C ILE A 14 1.68 2.32 5.11
N ARG A 15 0.96 2.37 6.23
CA ARG A 15 1.54 2.54 7.57
C ARG A 15 1.14 1.39 8.46
N GLY A 16 1.99 1.07 9.41
CA GLY A 16 1.63 0.09 10.43
C GLY A 16 2.73 -0.12 11.45
N LYS A 17 2.54 -1.12 12.30
CA LYS A 17 3.53 -1.50 13.31
C LYS A 17 3.64 -3.02 13.37
N ARG A 18 4.88 -3.52 13.31
CA ARG A 18 5.19 -4.92 13.59
C ARG A 18 5.48 -5.05 15.08
N GLU A 19 4.62 -5.76 15.80
CA GLU A 19 4.82 -6.02 17.23
C GLU A 19 5.83 -7.16 17.41
N LYS A 20 6.75 -6.98 18.36
CA LYS A 20 7.64 -8.05 18.76
C LYS A 20 6.82 -9.12 19.48
N PRO A 21 6.99 -10.42 19.19
CA PRO A 21 6.39 -11.49 19.98
C PRO A 21 6.70 -11.29 21.46
N SER A 22 5.70 -11.49 22.33
CA SER A 22 5.81 -11.24 23.77
C SER A 22 6.68 -12.26 24.50
N GLU A 23 7.08 -13.33 23.82
CA GLU A 23 7.87 -14.40 24.42
C GLU A 23 9.36 -14.06 24.35
N GLU A 24 9.82 -13.74 25.55
CA GLU A 24 11.17 -13.83 26.07
C GLU A 24 12.05 -12.57 26.02
N LYS A 25 12.39 -12.14 27.23
CA LYS A 25 13.69 -11.51 27.53
C LYS A 25 14.78 -12.55 27.29
N GLU A 26 15.00 -12.91 26.03
CA GLU A 26 16.16 -13.70 25.65
C GLU A 26 17.34 -12.75 25.46
N ASP A 27 18.48 -13.11 26.06
CA ASP A 27 19.78 -12.56 25.69
C ASP A 27 20.10 -13.02 24.27
N TYR A 28 19.58 -12.30 23.28
CA TYR A 28 19.88 -12.59 21.88
C TYR A 28 21.38 -12.37 21.62
N PHE A 29 22.04 -13.36 21.02
CA PHE A 29 23.34 -13.14 20.38
C PHE A 29 23.22 -12.24 19.14
N SER A 30 22.09 -12.34 18.42
CA SER A 30 21.77 -11.50 17.26
C SER A 30 20.26 -11.38 17.06
N GLN A 31 19.81 -10.19 16.63
CA GLN A 31 18.44 -9.92 16.24
C GLN A 31 18.42 -9.32 14.82
N GLU A 32 17.95 -10.10 13.84
CA GLU A 32 17.97 -9.70 12.43
C GLU A 32 16.61 -9.12 11.97
N CYS A 33 15.52 -9.55 12.61
CA CYS A 33 14.19 -9.06 12.29
C CYS A 33 13.95 -7.65 12.83
N TYR A 34 13.51 -6.75 11.95
CA TYR A 34 13.01 -5.44 12.35
C TYR A 34 11.64 -5.55 13.05
N TRP A 35 11.48 -4.87 14.19
CA TRP A 35 10.22 -4.72 14.94
C TRP A 35 10.00 -3.24 15.23
N GLY A 36 8.78 -2.74 15.03
CA GLY A 36 8.50 -1.31 15.14
C GLY A 36 7.57 -0.77 14.04
N PRO A 37 7.40 0.56 13.99
CA PRO A 37 6.57 1.21 13.00
C PRO A 37 7.18 1.11 11.60
N PHE A 38 6.35 0.99 10.58
CA PHE A 38 6.78 1.06 9.19
C PHE A 38 5.88 2.01 8.40
N SER A 39 6.45 2.61 7.35
CA SER A 39 5.74 3.44 6.38
C SER A 39 6.32 3.18 4.99
N ARG A 40 5.45 3.04 3.99
CA ARG A 40 5.84 2.91 2.59
C ARG A 40 4.92 3.79 1.75
N GLU A 41 5.51 4.52 0.83
CA GLU A 41 4.79 5.31 -0.16
C GLU A 41 5.05 4.74 -1.55
N ILE A 42 4.00 4.59 -2.34
CA ILE A 42 4.06 4.01 -3.69
C ILE A 42 3.30 4.93 -4.63
N ILE A 43 4.01 5.49 -5.61
CA ILE A 43 3.41 6.27 -6.69
C ILE A 43 2.76 5.30 -7.68
N LEU A 44 1.48 5.52 -7.95
CA LEU A 44 0.70 4.74 -8.89
C LEU A 44 0.94 5.24 -10.31
N PRO A 45 1.20 4.35 -11.28
CA PRO A 45 1.48 4.75 -12.65
C PRO A 45 0.22 5.21 -13.41
N VAL A 46 -0.96 4.99 -12.84
CA VAL A 46 -2.28 5.28 -13.42
C VAL A 46 -3.27 5.63 -12.32
N GLU A 47 -4.34 6.30 -12.70
CA GLU A 47 -5.46 6.56 -11.79
C GLU A 47 -6.25 5.28 -11.50
N VAL A 48 -6.69 5.16 -10.24
CA VAL A 48 -7.44 4.02 -9.69
C VAL A 48 -8.71 4.53 -9.02
N ASP A 49 -9.73 3.68 -8.90
CA ASP A 49 -10.95 3.98 -8.14
C ASP A 49 -10.81 3.51 -6.69
N PRO A 50 -10.61 4.42 -5.71
CA PRO A 50 -10.41 4.03 -4.32
C PRO A 50 -11.66 3.41 -3.68
N ASN A 51 -12.86 3.70 -4.21
CA ASN A 51 -14.11 3.18 -3.64
C ASN A 51 -14.28 1.68 -3.88
N LEU A 52 -13.57 1.14 -4.88
CA LEU A 52 -13.57 -0.27 -5.24
C LEU A 52 -12.25 -0.96 -4.83
N ALA A 53 -11.41 -0.28 -4.04
CA ALA A 53 -10.17 -0.85 -3.57
C ALA A 53 -10.44 -1.94 -2.51
N GLU A 54 -9.70 -3.04 -2.59
CA GLU A 54 -9.76 -4.13 -1.62
C GLU A 54 -8.38 -4.38 -1.01
N ALA A 55 -8.33 -4.67 0.29
CA ALA A 55 -7.10 -5.06 0.97
C ALA A 55 -7.33 -6.34 1.78
N THR A 56 -6.39 -7.28 1.68
CA THR A 56 -6.44 -8.56 2.41
C THR A 56 -5.09 -8.86 3.02
N MET A 57 -5.08 -9.44 4.23
CA MET A 57 -3.88 -9.94 4.90
C MET A 57 -3.99 -11.46 4.99
N LYS A 58 -3.00 -12.17 4.45
CA LYS A 58 -2.92 -13.64 4.57
C LYS A 58 -1.47 -14.05 4.79
N GLU A 59 -1.20 -14.81 5.84
CA GLU A 59 0.13 -15.39 6.14
C GLU A 59 1.25 -14.33 6.14
N GLY A 60 0.98 -13.14 6.69
CA GLY A 60 1.94 -12.03 6.76
C GLY A 60 2.10 -11.22 5.46
N ILE A 61 1.31 -11.52 4.42
CA ILE A 61 1.33 -10.80 3.14
C ILE A 61 0.09 -9.91 3.03
N LEU A 62 0.33 -8.59 2.94
CA LEU A 62 -0.69 -7.61 2.59
C LEU A 62 -0.85 -7.55 1.07
N THR A 63 -2.03 -7.88 0.56
CA THR A 63 -2.39 -7.75 -0.85
C THR A 63 -3.42 -6.63 -1.00
N ILE A 64 -3.08 -5.61 -1.80
CA ILE A 64 -3.96 -4.48 -2.12
C ILE A 64 -4.33 -4.57 -3.60
N ARG A 65 -5.63 -4.63 -3.90
CA ARG A 65 -6.18 -4.63 -5.26
C ARG A 65 -6.80 -3.29 -5.56
N LEU A 66 -6.37 -2.69 -6.67
CA LEU A 66 -6.71 -1.33 -7.08
C LEU A 66 -7.27 -1.36 -8.50
N PRO A 67 -8.59 -1.27 -8.66
CA PRO A 67 -9.20 -1.19 -9.98
C PRO A 67 -8.76 0.10 -10.68
N LYS A 68 -8.24 -0.02 -11.91
CA LYS A 68 -7.89 1.13 -12.74
C LYS A 68 -9.16 1.84 -13.21
N ILE A 69 -9.13 3.16 -13.28
CA ILE A 69 -10.21 3.91 -13.93
C ILE A 69 -10.07 3.72 -15.45
N GLU A 70 -11.10 3.15 -16.08
CA GLU A 70 -11.19 3.15 -17.54
C GLU A 70 -11.53 4.56 -18.03
N ARG A 71 -10.50 5.31 -18.47
CA ARG A 71 -10.72 6.54 -19.23
C ARG A 71 -11.00 6.20 -20.69
N GLU A 72 -12.06 6.78 -21.25
CA GLU A 72 -12.37 6.65 -22.67
C GLU A 72 -11.15 6.96 -23.55
N LYS A 73 -10.94 6.12 -24.57
CA LYS A 73 -9.84 6.24 -25.52
C LYS A 73 -9.77 7.66 -26.09
N LYS A 74 -8.57 8.25 -26.00
CA LYS A 74 -8.13 9.56 -26.54
C LYS A 74 -9.18 10.34 -27.33
N ARG A 75 -9.54 11.53 -26.82
CA ARG A 75 -10.21 12.56 -27.60
C ARG A 75 -9.24 13.12 -28.65
N VAL A 76 -9.50 12.85 -29.93
CA VAL A 76 -8.76 13.45 -31.04
C VAL A 76 -9.23 14.89 -31.20
N ILE A 77 -8.34 15.85 -30.92
CA ILE A 77 -8.61 17.25 -31.19
C ILE A 77 -8.22 17.53 -32.64
N LYS A 78 -9.21 17.85 -33.48
CA LYS A 78 -8.96 18.31 -34.86
C LYS A 78 -8.56 19.79 -34.82
N VAL A 79 -7.38 20.10 -35.36
CA VAL A 79 -6.96 21.49 -35.60
C VAL A 79 -7.82 22.05 -36.75
N ARG A 80 -8.42 23.22 -36.56
CA ARG A 80 -9.11 23.96 -37.62
C ARG A 80 -8.13 24.99 -38.21
N ALA A 81 -8.06 25.03 -39.54
CA ALA A 81 -7.48 26.13 -40.30
C ALA A 81 -8.57 27.13 -40.67
#